data_AF-A0A3B8SL04-F1
#
_entry.id   AF-A0A3B8SL04-F1
#
_cell.length_a   1.000
_cell.length_b   1.000
_cell.length_c   1.000
_cell.angle_alpha   90.00
_cell.angle_beta   90.00
_cell.angle_gamma   90.00
#
_symmetry.space_group_name_H-M   'P 1'
#
loop_
_entity.id
_entity.type
_entity.pdbx_description
1 polymer ?
#
loop_
_entity_poly.entity_id
_entity_poly.type
_entity_poly.pdbx_seq_one_letter_code
_entity_poly.pdbx_strand_id
1 'polypeptide(L)'
;NMNDKKYNIYLLISNSIFAFILWLLYVIISFIIVGKVMFSIHGLLYIINSFIFCLCSLTIAFLIGNLMNNKEAINGLVNVIALGSSFLCGSFVPVEFLPDPVLKVAHILPSYWFINSNNLIKTIEVINKDSLTPFITNSIILIIFSFIFIILSIIISKHKRKIG
;
A
#
# COMPACT_ATOMS: atom_id res chain seq x y z
N ASN A 1 0.73 34.64 3.92
CA ASN A 1 1.44 33.48 4.51
C ASN A 1 0.43 32.42 4.95
N MET A 2 0.16 31.42 4.10
CA MET A 2 -0.59 30.25 4.52
C MET A 2 0.19 29.56 5.63
N ASN A 3 -0.42 29.42 6.81
CA ASN A 3 0.14 28.68 7.93
C ASN A 3 0.50 27.26 7.47
N ASP A 4 1.79 26.89 7.45
CA ASP A 4 2.30 25.67 6.80
C ASP A 4 1.59 24.37 7.23
N LYS A 5 1.00 24.36 8.44
CA LYS A 5 0.14 23.25 8.89
C LYS A 5 -1.07 23.06 7.96
N LYS A 6 -1.70 24.15 7.52
CA LYS A 6 -2.81 24.12 6.57
C LYS A 6 -2.33 23.62 5.20
N TYR A 7 -1.16 24.05 4.75
CA TYR A 7 -0.58 23.60 3.47
C TYR A 7 -0.34 22.08 3.43
N ASN A 8 0.28 21.52 4.46
CA ASN A 8 0.50 20.06 4.54
C ASN A 8 -0.80 19.26 4.63
N ILE A 9 -1.82 19.79 5.33
CA ILE A 9 -3.15 19.17 5.38
C ILE A 9 -3.82 19.20 4.00
N TYR A 10 -3.75 20.31 3.26
CA TYR A 10 -4.29 20.37 1.90
C TYR A 10 -3.58 19.39 0.96
N LEU A 11 -2.25 19.30 1.02
CA LEU A 11 -1.50 18.31 0.24
C LEU A 11 -1.93 16.88 0.57
N LEU A 12 -2.08 16.54 1.86
CA LEU A 12 -2.51 15.22 2.28
C LEU A 12 -3.92 14.92 1.75
N ILE A 13 -4.87 15.85 1.93
CA ILE A 13 -6.26 15.68 1.47
C ILE A 13 -6.31 15.52 -0.05
N SER A 14 -5.60 16.37 -0.81
CA SER A 14 -5.56 16.28 -2.27
C SER A 14 -5.00 14.94 -2.75
N ASN A 15 -3.91 14.46 -2.14
CA ASN A 15 -3.33 13.15 -2.47
C ASN A 15 -4.27 12.00 -2.08
N SER A 16 -4.96 12.10 -0.94
CA SER A 16 -5.95 11.09 -0.52
C SER A 16 -7.11 10.99 -1.50
N ILE A 17 -7.65 12.13 -1.96
CA ILE A 17 -8.74 12.16 -2.94
C ILE A 17 -8.29 11.53 -4.26
N PHE A 18 -7.10 11.91 -4.74
CA PHE A 18 -6.54 11.35 -5.97
C PHE A 18 -6.35 9.83 -5.87
N ALA A 19 -5.74 9.35 -4.78
CA ALA A 19 -5.55 7.92 -4.53
C ALA A 19 -6.88 7.17 -4.44
N PHE A 20 -7.89 7.75 -3.79
CA PHE A 20 -9.22 7.18 -3.70
C PHE A 20 -9.90 7.05 -5.07
N ILE A 21 -9.84 8.09 -5.90
CA ILE A 21 -10.40 8.08 -7.26
C ILE A 21 -9.70 6.99 -8.09
N LEU A 22 -8.37 6.92 -8.02
CA LEU A 22 -7.60 5.92 -8.76
C LEU A 22 -7.94 4.50 -8.31
N TRP A 23 -8.01 4.27 -6.99
CA TRP A 23 -8.43 3.00 -6.43
C TRP A 23 -9.85 2.62 -6.87
N LEU A 24 -10.80 3.55 -6.83
CA LEU A 24 -12.18 3.33 -7.26
C LEU A 24 -12.24 2.96 -8.74
N LEU A 25 -11.45 3.63 -9.59
CA LEU A 25 -11.31 3.28 -11.00
C LEU A 25 -10.83 1.83 -11.17
N TYR A 26 -9.79 1.41 -10.45
CA TYR A 26 -9.30 0.03 -10.50
C TYR A 26 -10.33 -0.99 -9.99
N VAL A 27 -11.09 -0.65 -8.95
CA VAL A 27 -12.21 -1.48 -8.49
C VAL A 27 -13.25 -1.63 -9.59
N ILE A 28 -13.69 -0.54 -10.24
CA ILE A 28 -14.66 -0.61 -11.34
C ILE A 28 -14.13 -1.47 -12.50
N ILE A 29 -12.86 -1.29 -12.89
CA ILE A 29 -12.22 -2.11 -13.92
C ILE A 29 -12.23 -3.60 -13.52
N SER A 30 -11.98 -3.92 -12.25
CA SER A 30 -12.02 -5.31 -11.78
C SER A 30 -13.40 -5.95 -11.93
N PHE A 31 -14.49 -5.21 -11.72
CA PHE A 31 -15.85 -5.71 -11.97
C PHE A 31 -16.09 -6.00 -13.46
N ILE A 32 -15.52 -5.19 -14.35
CA ILE A 32 -15.65 -5.38 -15.81
C ILE A 32 -14.86 -6.60 -16.28
N ILE A 33 -13.62 -6.75 -15.82
CA ILE A 33 -12.70 -7.82 -16.28
C ILE A 33 -13.04 -9.16 -15.64
N VAL A 34 -13.21 -9.19 -14.32
CA VAL A 34 -13.35 -10.43 -13.53
C VAL A 34 -14.83 -10.84 -13.39
N GLY A 35 -15.76 -9.89 -13.53
CA GLY A 35 -17.19 -10.16 -13.59
C GLY A 35 -17.77 -10.69 -12.27
N LYS A 36 -18.49 -11.81 -12.36
CA LYS A 36 -19.31 -12.36 -11.26
C LYS A 36 -18.53 -12.61 -9.96
N VAL A 37 -17.25 -12.95 -10.04
CA VAL A 37 -16.42 -13.22 -8.85
C VAL A 37 -16.29 -11.97 -7.97
N MET A 38 -16.30 -10.77 -8.55
CA MET A 38 -16.23 -9.52 -7.76
C MET A 38 -17.48 -9.25 -6.93
N PHE A 39 -18.63 -9.83 -7.29
CA PHE A 39 -19.87 -9.75 -6.50
C PHE A 39 -19.93 -10.80 -5.38
N SER A 40 -18.90 -11.64 -5.24
CA SER A 40 -18.78 -12.59 -4.14
C SER A 40 -18.10 -11.97 -2.93
N ILE A 41 -18.16 -12.70 -1.81
CA ILE A 41 -17.39 -12.40 -0.61
C ILE A 41 -15.86 -12.37 -0.85
N HIS A 42 -15.32 -13.19 -1.77
CA HIS A 42 -13.91 -13.10 -2.17
C HIS A 42 -13.62 -11.76 -2.83
N GLY A 43 -14.51 -11.32 -3.73
CA GLY A 43 -14.44 -10.01 -4.36
C GLY A 43 -14.40 -8.89 -3.32
N LEU A 44 -15.28 -8.94 -2.31
CA LEU A 44 -15.28 -7.99 -1.20
C LEU A 44 -13.95 -8.00 -0.43
N LEU A 45 -13.39 -9.17 -0.13
CA LEU A 45 -12.09 -9.28 0.56
C LEU A 45 -10.95 -8.67 -0.28
N TYR A 46 -10.92 -8.88 -1.59
CA TYR A 46 -9.95 -8.23 -2.49
C TYR A 46 -10.10 -6.70 -2.52
N ILE A 47 -11.34 -6.20 -2.54
CA ILE A 47 -11.64 -4.76 -2.50
C ILE A 47 -11.12 -4.16 -1.18
N ILE A 48 -11.39 -4.81 -0.04
CA ILE A 48 -10.90 -4.38 1.27
C ILE A 48 -9.37 -4.41 1.31
N ASN A 49 -8.75 -5.51 0.88
CA ASN A 49 -7.29 -5.66 0.87
C ASN A 49 -6.60 -4.57 0.04
N SER A 50 -7.11 -4.32 -1.17
CA SER A 50 -6.57 -3.29 -2.07
C SER A 50 -6.76 -1.88 -1.52
N PHE A 51 -7.86 -1.62 -0.81
CA PHE A 51 -8.09 -0.32 -0.17
C PHE A 51 -7.10 -0.07 0.97
N ILE A 52 -6.89 -1.06 1.84
CA ILE A 52 -5.90 -0.96 2.94
C ILE A 52 -4.50 -0.74 2.36
N PHE A 53 -4.13 -1.46 1.30
CA PHE A 53 -2.85 -1.27 0.63
C PHE A 53 -2.72 0.08 -0.09
N CYS A 54 -3.81 0.61 -0.64
CA CYS A 54 -3.87 1.96 -1.20
C CYS A 54 -3.57 3.02 -0.13
N LEU A 55 -4.18 2.91 1.06
CA LEU A 55 -3.88 3.78 2.19
C LEU A 55 -2.41 3.69 2.62
N CYS A 56 -1.85 2.47 2.68
CA CYS A 56 -0.43 2.29 2.97
C CYS A 56 0.45 2.97 1.93
N SER A 57 0.17 2.75 0.64
CA SER A 57 0.90 3.36 -0.48
C SER A 57 0.84 4.89 -0.45
N LEU A 58 -0.31 5.47 -0.10
CA LEU A 58 -0.47 6.91 0.09
C LEU A 58 0.46 7.45 1.19
N THR A 59 0.60 6.75 2.31
CA THR A 59 1.51 7.19 3.39
C THR A 59 2.98 7.10 3.00
N ILE A 60 3.36 6.13 2.17
CA ILE A 60 4.71 6.03 1.58
C ILE A 60 4.95 7.20 0.63
N ALA A 61 4.00 7.49 -0.26
CA ALA A 61 4.10 8.62 -1.19
C ALA A 61 4.24 9.96 -0.43
N PHE A 62 3.47 10.13 0.66
CA PHE A 62 3.56 11.30 1.51
C PHE A 62 4.93 11.40 2.22
N LEU A 63 5.49 10.28 2.70
CA LEU A 63 6.83 10.24 3.28
C LEU A 63 7.92 10.63 2.26
N ILE A 64 7.88 10.05 1.06
CA ILE A 64 8.83 10.36 -0.03
C ILE A 64 8.75 11.84 -0.42
N GLY A 65 7.54 12.37 -0.56
CA GLY A 65 7.31 13.78 -0.86
C GLY A 65 7.83 14.74 0.22
N ASN A 66 7.91 14.30 1.48
CA ASN A 66 8.53 15.07 2.56
C ASN A 66 10.06 14.89 2.63
N LEU A 67 10.61 13.75 2.19
CA LEU A 67 12.05 13.47 2.18
C LEU A 67 12.78 14.24 1.08
N MET A 68 12.20 14.32 -0.12
CA MET A 68 12.88 14.79 -1.31
C MET A 68 12.22 16.04 -1.89
N ASN A 69 13.02 16.98 -2.39
CA ASN A 69 12.51 18.21 -3.02
C ASN A 69 12.71 18.21 -4.55
N ASN A 70 13.51 17.27 -5.08
CA ASN A 70 13.82 17.13 -6.51
C ASN A 70 12.88 16.11 -7.15
N LYS A 71 12.13 16.54 -8.18
CA LYS A 71 11.18 15.70 -8.93
C LYS A 71 11.85 14.48 -9.57
N GLU A 72 13.04 14.62 -10.14
CA GLU A 72 13.76 13.50 -10.77
C GLU A 72 14.14 12.43 -9.74
N ALA A 73 14.58 12.88 -8.56
CA ALA A 73 14.95 12.00 -7.48
C ALA A 73 13.73 11.27 -6.89
N ILE A 74 12.57 11.96 -6.79
CA ILE A 74 11.28 11.35 -6.42
C ILE A 74 10.89 10.28 -7.45
N ASN A 75 10.91 10.61 -8.74
CA ASN A 75 10.53 9.68 -9.80
C ASN A 75 11.41 8.42 -9.80
N GLY A 76 12.73 8.59 -9.65
CA GLY A 76 13.66 7.47 -9.51
C GLY A 76 13.35 6.58 -8.32
N LEU A 77 13.15 7.18 -7.14
CA LEU A 77 12.88 6.42 -5.92
C LEU A 77 11.53 5.68 -5.97
N VAL A 78 10.47 6.35 -6.45
CA VAL A 78 9.14 5.73 -6.56
C VAL A 78 9.18 4.53 -7.50
N ASN A 79 9.87 4.64 -8.64
CA ASN A 79 10.02 3.51 -9.57
C ASN A 79 10.78 2.34 -8.93
N VAL A 80 11.87 2.60 -8.20
CA VAL A 80 12.63 1.55 -7.50
C VAL A 80 11.77 0.87 -6.43
N ILE A 81 11.03 1.63 -5.63
CA ILE A 81 10.16 1.05 -4.59
C ILE A 81 9.02 0.25 -5.23
N ALA A 82 8.35 0.80 -6.24
CA ALA A 82 7.21 0.16 -6.89
C ALA A 82 7.60 -1.12 -7.65
N LEU A 83 8.63 -1.04 -8.51
CA LEU A 83 9.09 -2.19 -9.30
C LEU A 83 9.83 -3.19 -8.42
N GLY A 84 10.74 -2.72 -7.56
CA GLY A 84 11.49 -3.57 -6.66
C GLY A 84 10.59 -4.39 -5.75
N SER A 85 9.60 -3.75 -5.11
CA SER A 85 8.65 -4.49 -4.26
C SER A 85 7.77 -5.45 -5.07
N SER A 86 7.37 -5.10 -6.29
CA SER A 86 6.59 -5.99 -7.17
C SER A 86 7.32 -7.31 -7.49
N PHE A 87 8.65 -7.26 -7.71
CA PHE A 87 9.46 -8.46 -7.91
C PHE A 87 9.68 -9.24 -6.62
N LEU A 88 10.06 -8.56 -5.54
CA LEU A 88 10.43 -9.22 -4.28
C LEU A 88 9.23 -9.83 -3.55
N CYS A 89 8.02 -9.28 -3.73
CA CYS A 89 6.84 -9.62 -2.93
C CYS A 89 5.84 -10.54 -3.63
N GLY A 90 6.13 -11.04 -4.83
CA GLY A 90 5.27 -12.03 -5.48
C GLY A 90 4.31 -11.49 -6.55
N SER A 91 4.33 -10.19 -6.87
CA SER A 91 3.36 -9.61 -7.81
C SER A 91 3.70 -9.89 -9.26
N PHE A 92 5.00 -9.95 -9.62
CA PHE A 92 5.46 -10.26 -10.98
C PHE A 92 5.90 -11.71 -11.14
N VAL A 93 6.52 -12.27 -10.09
CA VAL A 93 6.97 -13.67 -10.06
C VAL A 93 6.36 -14.30 -8.81
N PRO A 94 5.58 -15.40 -8.93
CA PRO A 94 5.01 -16.09 -7.76
C PRO A 94 6.07 -16.40 -6.70
N VAL A 95 5.70 -16.22 -5.43
CA VAL A 95 6.64 -16.32 -4.29
C VAL A 95 7.28 -17.69 -4.15
N GLU A 96 6.63 -18.74 -4.68
CA GLU A 96 7.12 -20.12 -4.68
C GLU A 96 8.37 -20.29 -5.55
N PHE A 97 8.62 -19.37 -6.48
CA PHE A 97 9.80 -19.37 -7.34
C PHE A 97 10.92 -18.45 -6.81
N LEU A 98 10.72 -17.76 -5.69
CA LEU A 98 11.71 -16.84 -5.13
C LEU A 98 12.63 -17.57 -4.13
N PRO A 99 13.96 -17.32 -4.16
CA PRO A 99 14.89 -17.89 -3.20
C PRO A 99 14.62 -17.43 -1.75
N ASP A 100 14.97 -18.25 -0.75
CA ASP A 100 14.77 -17.93 0.68
C ASP A 100 15.32 -16.57 1.13
N PRO A 101 16.51 -16.11 0.71
CA PRO A 101 17.00 -14.78 1.07
C PRO A 101 16.10 -13.66 0.58
N VAL A 102 15.50 -13.81 -0.61
CA VAL A 102 14.57 -12.83 -1.20
C VAL A 102 13.30 -12.79 -0.36
N LEU A 103 12.75 -13.96 0.00
CA LEU A 103 11.57 -14.05 0.84
C LEU A 103 11.78 -13.39 2.20
N LYS A 104 12.95 -13.54 2.83
CA LYS A 104 13.27 -12.85 4.09
C LYS A 104 13.18 -11.33 3.97
N VAL A 105 13.64 -10.77 2.86
CA VAL A 105 13.52 -9.32 2.59
C VAL A 105 12.09 -8.92 2.23
N ALA A 106 11.33 -9.79 1.56
CA ALA A 106 9.94 -9.48 1.21
C ALA A 106 9.09 -9.15 2.44
N HIS A 107 9.27 -9.86 3.56
CA HIS A 107 8.46 -9.69 4.78
C HIS A 107 8.55 -8.29 5.41
N ILE A 108 9.64 -7.54 5.17
CA ILE A 108 9.78 -6.16 5.67
C ILE A 108 9.08 -5.12 4.78
N LEU A 109 8.55 -5.54 3.63
CA LEU A 109 7.86 -4.68 2.68
C LEU A 109 6.35 -4.79 2.84
N PRO A 110 5.59 -3.68 2.80
CA PRO A 110 4.14 -3.73 2.90
C PRO A 110 3.50 -4.52 1.75
N SER A 111 4.07 -4.44 0.54
CA SER A 111 3.57 -5.16 -0.64
C SER A 111 3.50 -6.69 -0.43
N TYR A 112 4.39 -7.26 0.39
CA TYR A 112 4.34 -8.69 0.72
C TYR A 112 3.05 -9.08 1.43
N TRP A 113 2.64 -8.31 2.43
CA TRP A 113 1.43 -8.59 3.21
C TRP A 113 0.17 -8.45 2.35
N PHE A 114 0.15 -7.50 1.41
CA PHE A 114 -0.91 -7.37 0.42
C PHE A 114 -1.01 -8.58 -0.51
N ILE A 115 0.11 -9.01 -1.10
CA ILE A 115 0.14 -10.16 -2.02
C ILE A 115 -0.16 -11.46 -1.28
N ASN A 116 0.37 -11.65 -0.07
CA ASN A 116 0.05 -12.80 0.78
C ASN A 116 -1.46 -12.88 1.06
N SER A 117 -2.10 -11.76 1.40
CA SER A 117 -3.56 -11.70 1.55
C SER A 117 -4.30 -12.10 0.28
N ASN A 118 -3.84 -11.66 -0.91
CA ASN A 118 -4.48 -12.06 -2.16
C ASN A 118 -4.37 -13.57 -2.41
N ASN A 119 -3.20 -14.16 -2.14
CA ASN A 119 -2.99 -15.60 -2.27
C ASN A 119 -3.85 -16.39 -1.28
N LEU A 120 -3.96 -15.91 -0.03
CA LEU A 120 -4.86 -16.50 0.96
C LEU A 120 -6.31 -16.45 0.51
N ILE A 121 -6.82 -15.28 0.08
CA ILE A 121 -8.21 -15.12 -0.39
C ILE A 121 -8.52 -16.07 -1.54
N LYS A 122 -7.55 -16.32 -2.43
CA LYS A 122 -7.67 -17.26 -3.55
C LYS A 122 -7.86 -18.71 -3.09
N THR A 123 -7.26 -19.10 -1.96
CA THR A 123 -7.28 -20.50 -1.47
C THR A 123 -8.38 -20.79 -0.44
N ILE A 124 -9.10 -19.78 0.04
CA ILE A 124 -10.19 -19.99 1.01
C ILE A 124 -11.36 -20.70 0.29
N GLU A 125 -11.73 -21.89 0.76
CA GLU A 125 -12.93 -22.59 0.29
C GLU A 125 -14.13 -22.34 1.20
N VAL A 126 -13.88 -22.28 2.52
CA VAL A 126 -14.90 -22.05 3.55
C VAL A 126 -14.54 -20.82 4.35
N ILE A 127 -15.48 -19.88 4.43
CA ILE A 127 -15.31 -18.65 5.21
C ILE A 127 -15.70 -18.92 6.64
N ASN A 128 -14.70 -18.91 7.50
CA ASN A 128 -14.84 -19.04 8.93
C ASN A 128 -13.75 -18.20 9.62
N LYS A 129 -13.72 -18.25 10.96
CA LYS A 129 -12.77 -17.48 11.76
C LYS A 129 -11.33 -17.87 11.47
N ASP A 130 -11.06 -19.17 11.31
CA ASP A 130 -9.70 -19.68 11.11
C ASP A 130 -9.15 -19.29 9.75
N SER A 131 -9.98 -19.35 8.69
CA SER A 131 -9.58 -18.95 7.34
C SER A 131 -9.37 -17.44 7.18
N LEU A 132 -10.12 -16.61 7.92
CA LEU A 132 -9.97 -15.16 7.89
C LEU A 132 -8.87 -14.61 8.82
N THR A 133 -8.44 -15.35 9.84
CA THR A 133 -7.45 -14.86 10.81
C THR A 133 -6.15 -14.40 10.13
N PRO A 134 -5.53 -15.17 9.22
CA PRO A 134 -4.32 -14.73 8.50
C PRO A 134 -4.53 -13.45 7.68
N PHE A 135 -5.67 -13.32 7.00
CA PHE A 135 -6.03 -12.11 6.26
C PHE A 135 -6.16 -10.88 7.18
N ILE A 136 -6.78 -11.04 8.34
CA ILE A 136 -6.91 -9.98 9.34
C ILE A 136 -5.54 -9.58 9.88
N THR A 137 -4.66 -10.55 10.18
CA THR A 137 -3.29 -10.28 10.63
C THR A 137 -2.51 -9.45 9.61
N ASN A 138 -2.54 -9.84 8.33
CA ASN A 138 -1.89 -9.08 7.26
C ASN A 138 -2.44 -7.65 7.14
N SER A 139 -3.76 -7.51 7.27
CA SER A 139 -4.45 -6.21 7.22
C SER A 139 -4.00 -5.29 8.36
N ILE A 140 -3.89 -5.82 9.58
CA ILE A 140 -3.37 -5.09 10.75
C ILE A 140 -1.92 -4.67 10.50
N ILE A 141 -1.09 -5.54 9.93
CA ILE A 141 0.31 -5.22 9.62
C ILE A 141 0.42 -4.06 8.62
N LEU A 142 -0.39 -4.05 7.55
CA LEU A 142 -0.45 -2.94 6.60
C LEU A 142 -0.88 -1.62 7.26
N ILE A 143 -1.84 -1.68 8.18
CA ILE A 143 -2.28 -0.52 8.97
C ILE A 143 -1.13 -0.01 9.85
N ILE A 144 -0.38 -0.90 10.52
CA ILE A 144 0.81 -0.54 11.31
C ILE A 144 1.87 0.14 10.44
N PHE A 145 2.18 -0.41 9.26
CA PHE A 145 3.09 0.24 8.30
C PHE A 145 2.62 1.66 7.97
N SER A 146 1.33 1.82 7.70
CA SER A 146 0.74 3.13 7.39
C SER A 146 0.95 4.14 8.52
N PHE A 147 0.72 3.73 9.78
CA PHE A 147 0.99 4.57 10.95
C PHE A 147 2.48 4.92 11.09
N ILE A 148 3.38 3.95 10.88
CA ILE A 148 4.83 4.18 10.92
C ILE A 148 5.23 5.24 9.88
N PHE A 149 4.78 5.12 8.64
CA PHE A 149 5.12 6.07 7.58
C PHE A 149 4.54 7.47 7.85
N ILE A 150 3.33 7.57 8.39
CA ILE A 150 2.75 8.85 8.83
C ILE A 150 3.62 9.49 9.92
N ILE A 151 3.99 8.74 10.97
CA ILE A 151 4.81 9.24 12.07
C ILE A 151 6.17 9.73 11.54
N LEU A 152 6.84 8.93 10.72
CA LEU A 152 8.11 9.29 10.10
C LEU A 152 7.98 10.56 9.26
N SER A 153 6.93 10.65 8.44
CA SER A 153 6.68 11.81 7.59
C SER A 153 6.47 13.09 8.41
N ILE A 154 5.74 13.00 9.53
CA ILE A 154 5.54 14.14 10.45
C ILE A 154 6.86 14.55 11.12
N ILE A 155 7.68 13.59 11.57
CA ILE A 155 8.97 13.86 12.21
C ILE A 155 9.91 14.56 11.23
N ILE A 156 10.04 14.05 10.00
CA ILE A 156 10.90 14.61 8.95
C ILE A 156 10.44 16.01 8.56
N SER A 157 9.14 16.19 8.35
CA SER A 157 8.55 17.50 8.03
C SER A 157 8.83 18.53 9.13
N LYS A 158 8.77 18.15 10.42
CA LYS A 158 9.12 19.03 11.54
C LYS A 158 10.61 19.38 11.60
N HIS A 159 11.51 18.44 11.30
CA HIS A 159 12.96 18.68 11.34
C HIS A 159 13.42 19.60 10.22
N LYS A 160 12.93 19.40 8.99
CA LYS A 160 13.23 20.31 7.86
C LYS A 160 12.86 21.76 8.16
N ARG A 161 11.78 21.98 8.92
CA ARG A 161 11.29 23.31 9.31
C ARG A 161 12.07 24.00 10.43
N LYS A 162 12.95 23.28 11.15
CA LYS A 162 13.80 23.87 12.22
C LYS A 162 15.16 24.31 11.70
N ILE A 163 15.60 23.76 10.57
CA ILE A 163 16.94 23.95 10.02
C ILE A 163 16.92 24.93 8.83
N GLY A 164 15.80 25.05 8.12
CA GLY A 164 15.54 26.12 7.14
C GLY A 164 14.73 27.25 7.76
#